data_AF-A0A6S7HF04-F1
#
_entry.id   AF-A0A6S7HF04-F1
#
_cell.length_a   1.000
_cell.length_b   1.000
_cell.length_c   1.000
_cell.angle_alpha   90.00
_cell.angle_beta   90.00
_cell.angle_gamma   90.00
#
_symmetry.space_group_name_H-M   'P 1'
#
loop_
_entity.id
_entity.type
_entity.pdbx_description
1 polymer ?
#
loop_
_entity_poly.entity_id
_entity_poly.type
_entity_poly.pdbx_seq_one_letter_code
_entity_poly.pdbx_strand_id
1 'polypeptide(L)'
;MPDYLASPSNSEDEDIEETVYIVSVDVLMKARQLVNPRKKNHVTLTLEKFNIKDQEWVTVKNPLDLVVETDNFSSGGFRNAFLRVSKDKDKWVIKTYNDKATDTITGTEESIVEDHTCKQIQMHCAAI
;
A
#
# COMPACT_ATOMS: atom_id res chain seq x y z
N MET A 1 -29.80 8.39 -61.12
CA MET A 1 -28.75 8.98 -60.27
C MET A 1 -29.40 10.03 -59.39
N PRO A 2 -28.95 10.26 -58.15
CA PRO A 2 -28.22 9.39 -57.19
C PRO A 2 -29.06 9.36 -55.86
N ASP A 3 -28.73 8.79 -54.71
CA ASP A 3 -27.54 8.95 -53.86
C ASP A 3 -27.35 7.74 -52.94
N TYR A 4 -26.13 7.26 -52.96
CA TYR A 4 -25.57 6.23 -52.09
C TYR A 4 -25.17 6.91 -50.78
N LEU A 5 -25.59 6.34 -49.65
CA LEU A 5 -25.23 6.80 -48.31
C LEU A 5 -23.70 6.78 -48.14
N ALA A 6 -23.09 7.94 -47.92
CA ALA A 6 -21.75 8.07 -47.36
C ALA A 6 -21.89 8.68 -45.96
N SER A 7 -21.62 7.86 -44.94
CA SER A 7 -21.40 8.34 -43.57
C SER A 7 -20.09 9.12 -43.53
N PRO A 8 -20.01 10.30 -42.90
CA PRO A 8 -18.75 10.83 -42.45
C PRO A 8 -18.41 10.21 -41.09
N SER A 9 -17.38 9.38 -41.07
CA SER A 9 -16.59 9.07 -39.88
C SER A 9 -15.77 10.31 -39.53
N ASN A 10 -16.18 11.07 -38.52
CA ASN A 10 -15.28 11.97 -37.81
C ASN A 10 -15.03 11.36 -36.43
N SER A 11 -13.89 10.67 -36.33
CA SER A 11 -13.18 10.47 -35.08
C SER A 11 -12.63 11.83 -34.66
N GLU A 12 -13.37 12.55 -33.83
CA GLU A 12 -12.81 13.65 -33.07
C GLU A 12 -12.17 13.03 -31.83
N ASP A 13 -10.85 12.86 -31.90
CA ASP A 13 -10.02 12.67 -30.73
C ASP A 13 -10.22 13.91 -29.85
N GLU A 14 -11.06 13.80 -28.82
CA GLU A 14 -11.22 14.84 -27.81
C GLU A 14 -9.89 14.98 -27.05
N ASP A 15 -9.14 16.01 -27.42
CA ASP A 15 -8.05 16.55 -26.61
C ASP A 15 -8.60 16.82 -25.20
N ILE A 16 -8.23 15.99 -24.22
CA ILE A 16 -8.49 16.26 -22.81
C ILE A 16 -7.60 17.45 -22.44
N GLU A 17 -8.10 18.66 -22.66
CA GLU A 17 -7.54 19.86 -22.05
C GLU A 17 -7.56 19.65 -20.54
N GLU A 18 -6.38 19.43 -19.95
CA GLU A 18 -6.20 19.35 -18.51
C GLU A 18 -6.44 20.75 -17.93
N THR A 19 -7.71 21.11 -17.76
CA THR A 19 -8.11 22.37 -17.14
C THR A 19 -7.55 22.43 -15.72
N VAL A 20 -6.52 23.26 -15.54
CA VAL A 20 -5.94 23.55 -14.23
C VAL A 20 -6.90 24.45 -13.47
N TYR A 21 -7.73 23.86 -12.61
CA TYR A 21 -8.60 24.60 -11.69
C TYR A 21 -7.77 25.22 -10.56
N ILE A 22 -7.57 26.54 -10.62
CA ILE A 22 -6.94 27.30 -9.53
C ILE A 22 -8.04 27.71 -8.55
N VAL A 23 -8.13 27.02 -7.41
CA VAL A 23 -9.11 27.33 -6.35
C VAL A 23 -8.40 27.98 -5.17
N SER A 24 -8.96 29.07 -4.64
CA SER A 24 -8.43 29.73 -3.44
C SER A 24 -8.49 28.80 -2.21
N VAL A 25 -7.44 28.83 -1.40
CA VAL A 25 -7.34 28.09 -0.13
C VAL A 25 -8.52 28.42 0.79
N ASP A 26 -9.01 29.66 0.78
CA ASP A 26 -10.17 30.09 1.58
C ASP A 26 -11.46 29.37 1.19
N VAL A 27 -11.64 29.11 -0.11
CA VAL A 27 -12.80 28.38 -0.64
C VAL A 27 -12.73 26.91 -0.23
N LEU A 28 -11.54 26.30 -0.31
CA LEU A 28 -11.31 24.91 0.13
C LEU A 28 -11.51 24.73 1.64
N MET A 29 -11.08 25.71 2.44
CA MET A 29 -11.27 25.73 3.90
C MET A 29 -12.75 25.85 4.27
N LYS A 30 -13.48 26.77 3.63
CA LYS A 30 -14.94 26.94 3.83
C LYS A 30 -15.73 25.72 3.39
N ALA A 31 -15.31 25.06 2.31
CA ALA A 31 -15.93 23.83 1.83
C ALA A 31 -15.59 22.59 2.68
N ARG A 32 -14.75 22.72 3.73
CA ARG A 32 -14.15 21.61 4.48
C ARG A 32 -13.46 20.56 3.59
N GLN A 33 -13.06 20.97 2.39
CA GLN A 33 -12.41 20.12 1.39
C GLN A 33 -10.89 20.13 1.53
N LEU A 34 -10.34 20.97 2.42
CA LEU A 34 -8.92 20.89 2.76
C LEU A 34 -8.68 19.64 3.63
N VAL A 35 -8.49 18.51 2.95
CA VAL A 35 -7.96 17.29 3.55
C VAL A 35 -6.51 17.61 3.93
N ASN A 36 -6.23 17.67 5.23
CA ASN A 36 -4.84 17.76 5.69
C ASN A 36 -4.07 16.60 5.05
N PRO A 37 -3.01 16.88 4.27
CA PRO A 37 -2.25 15.81 3.64
C PRO A 37 -1.74 14.90 4.75
N ARG A 38 -2.12 13.62 4.67
CA ARG A 38 -1.66 12.61 5.62
C ARG A 38 -0.14 12.65 5.64
N LYS A 39 0.45 12.71 6.83
CA LYS A 39 1.91 12.69 6.97
C LYS A 39 2.41 11.40 6.32
N LYS A 40 3.44 11.53 5.50
CA LYS A 40 4.06 10.41 4.79
C LYS A 40 5.52 10.31 5.21
N ASN A 41 5.95 9.12 5.55
CA ASN A 41 7.34 8.78 5.88
C ASN A 41 7.97 8.03 4.71
N HIS A 42 9.26 8.24 4.48
CA HIS A 42 10.04 7.39 3.59
C HIS A 42 10.62 6.25 4.40
N VAL A 43 10.39 5.01 3.98
CA VAL A 43 10.90 3.82 4.65
C VAL A 43 11.51 2.88 3.62
N THR A 44 12.72 2.39 3.91
CA THR A 44 13.38 1.33 3.15
C THR A 44 13.25 0.03 3.92
N LEU A 45 12.64 -0.99 3.30
CA LEU A 45 12.42 -2.30 3.90
C LEU A 45 13.36 -3.33 3.27
N THR A 46 14.15 -4.00 4.10
CA THR A 46 14.81 -5.25 3.70
C THR A 46 13.79 -6.37 3.76
N LEU A 47 13.53 -7.03 2.63
CA LEU A 47 12.55 -8.11 2.56
C LEU A 47 13.24 -9.45 2.81
N GLU A 48 12.56 -10.32 3.55
CA GLU A 48 12.98 -11.70 3.75
C GLU A 48 11.85 -12.63 3.30
N LYS A 49 12.24 -13.80 2.77
CA LYS A 49 11.29 -14.85 2.39
C LYS A 49 11.78 -16.19 2.91
N PHE A 50 10.83 -17.05 3.27
CA PHE A 50 11.15 -18.42 3.63
C PHE A 50 11.17 -19.31 2.38
N ASN A 51 12.28 -20.00 2.14
CA ASN A 51 12.43 -20.99 1.08
C ASN A 51 12.07 -22.38 1.63
N ILE A 52 10.92 -22.91 1.21
CA ILE A 52 10.39 -24.20 1.69
C ILE A 52 11.31 -25.37 1.29
N LYS A 53 11.95 -25.31 0.12
CA LYS A 53 12.76 -26.42 -0.40
C LYS A 53 14.00 -26.65 0.45
N ASP A 54 14.68 -25.55 0.77
CA ASP A 54 15.93 -25.59 1.53
C ASP A 54 15.66 -25.45 3.05
N GLN A 55 14.43 -25.07 3.43
CA GLN A 55 14.00 -24.77 4.81
C GLN A 55 14.76 -23.59 5.44
N GLU A 56 15.08 -22.58 4.63
CA GLU A 56 15.94 -21.47 5.03
C GLU A 56 15.27 -20.12 4.82
N TRP A 57 15.65 -19.14 5.64
CA TRP A 57 15.31 -17.74 5.41
C TRP A 57 16.29 -17.10 4.43
N VAL A 58 15.76 -16.50 3.38
CA VAL A 58 16.54 -15.86 2.32
C VAL A 58 16.20 -14.38 2.28
N THR A 59 17.22 -13.53 2.47
CA THR A 59 17.11 -12.09 2.26
C THR A 59 16.98 -11.78 0.77
N VAL A 60 15.99 -10.96 0.42
CA VAL A 60 15.78 -10.47 -0.94
C VAL A 60 16.81 -9.38 -1.21
N LYS A 61 17.56 -9.51 -2.32
CA LYS A 61 18.69 -8.64 -2.65
C LYS A 61 18.32 -7.17 -2.82
N ASN A 62 17.10 -6.89 -3.27
CA ASN A 62 16.65 -5.54 -3.56
C ASN A 62 15.73 -5.06 -2.42
N PRO A 63 16.16 -4.10 -1.60
CA PRO A 63 15.31 -3.50 -0.60
C PRO A 63 14.18 -2.70 -1.26
N LEU A 64 13.06 -2.58 -0.56
CA LEU A 64 11.86 -1.93 -1.05
C LEU A 64 11.73 -0.54 -0.44
N ASP A 65 11.85 0.49 -1.27
CA ASP A 65 11.62 1.88 -0.89
C ASP A 65 10.14 2.25 -1.02
N LEU A 66 9.53 2.64 0.09
CA LEU A 66 8.11 2.96 0.18
C LEU A 66 7.86 4.35 0.75
N VAL A 67 6.77 4.96 0.27
CA VAL A 67 6.17 6.13 0.91
C VAL A 67 4.97 5.70 1.73
N VAL A 68 5.01 6.05 3.01
CA VAL A 68 4.29 5.40 4.09
C VAL A 68 3.42 6.39 4.83
N GLU A 69 2.10 6.35 4.63
CA GLU A 69 1.16 7.12 5.46
C GLU A 69 1.34 6.80 6.95
N THR A 70 1.53 7.82 7.77
CA THR A 70 1.75 7.67 9.22
C THR A 70 0.56 7.00 9.90
N ASP A 71 -0.65 7.29 9.45
CA ASP A 71 -1.86 6.73 10.03
C ASP A 71 -2.18 5.38 9.39
N ASN A 72 -2.62 4.42 10.20
CA ASN A 72 -3.15 3.17 9.70
C ASN A 72 -4.49 3.43 8.98
N PHE A 73 -4.71 2.76 7.86
CA PHE A 73 -6.00 2.85 7.16
C PHE A 73 -7.00 1.81 7.67
N SER A 74 -6.52 0.77 8.36
CA SER A 74 -7.33 -0.26 8.96
C SER A 74 -6.61 -0.89 10.16
N SER A 75 -7.36 -1.46 11.09
CA SER A 75 -6.85 -2.30 12.16
C SER A 75 -7.71 -3.56 12.25
N GLY A 76 -7.08 -4.72 12.33
CA GLY A 76 -7.74 -6.00 12.61
C GLY A 76 -7.53 -6.42 14.07
N GLY A 77 -7.95 -7.64 14.41
CA GLY A 77 -7.83 -8.13 15.80
C GLY A 77 -6.41 -8.09 16.38
N PHE A 78 -5.40 -8.41 15.56
CA PHE A 78 -4.01 -8.53 16.01
C PHE A 78 -3.01 -7.63 15.28
N ARG A 79 -3.41 -6.98 14.19
CA ARG A 79 -2.50 -6.23 13.33
C ARG A 79 -3.10 -4.93 12.80
N ASN A 80 -2.28 -3.89 12.75
CA ASN A 80 -2.56 -2.64 12.07
C ASN A 80 -2.13 -2.75 10.60
N ALA A 81 -2.93 -2.18 9.70
CA ALA A 81 -2.67 -2.18 8.28
C ALA A 81 -2.49 -0.75 7.76
N PHE A 82 -1.51 -0.62 6.88
CA PHE A 82 -0.94 0.63 6.46
C PHE A 82 -0.84 0.65 4.92
N LEU A 83 -1.46 1.63 4.27
CA LEU A 83 -1.55 1.70 2.82
C LEU A 83 -0.32 2.41 2.27
N ARG A 84 0.31 1.81 1.25
CA ARG A 84 1.59 2.28 0.70
C ARG A 84 1.60 2.27 -0.81
N VAL A 85 2.39 3.18 -1.35
CA VAL A 85 2.72 3.27 -2.77
C VAL A 85 4.23 3.20 -2.89
N SER A 86 4.74 2.24 -3.66
CA SER A 86 6.17 2.20 -4.01
C SER A 86 6.53 3.33 -4.97
N LYS A 87 7.82 3.62 -5.13
CA LYS A 87 8.29 4.55 -6.19
C LYS A 87 7.77 4.13 -7.58
N ASP A 88 7.61 2.83 -7.80
CA ASP A 88 7.16 2.22 -9.05
C ASP A 88 5.62 2.13 -9.19
N LYS A 89 4.87 2.82 -8.31
CA LYS A 89 3.40 2.85 -8.26
C LYS A 89 2.71 1.53 -7.87
N ASP A 90 3.47 0.51 -7.47
CA ASP A 90 2.89 -0.70 -6.91
C ASP A 90 2.24 -0.41 -5.55
N LYS A 91 1.07 -1.01 -5.34
CA LYS A 91 0.31 -0.86 -4.09
C LYS A 91 0.75 -1.94 -3.11
N TRP A 92 1.30 -1.51 -1.98
CA TRP A 92 1.73 -2.38 -0.90
C TRP A 92 0.87 -2.16 0.35
N VAL A 93 0.66 -3.22 1.11
CA VAL A 93 0.03 -3.17 2.43
C VAL A 93 1.04 -3.63 3.46
N ILE A 94 1.50 -2.72 4.31
CA ILE A 94 2.35 -3.07 5.45
C ILE A 94 1.42 -3.45 6.61
N LYS A 95 1.72 -4.58 7.27
CA LYS A 95 1.00 -5.01 8.47
C LYS A 95 1.97 -5.11 9.63
N THR A 96 1.65 -4.45 10.74
CA THR A 96 2.41 -4.55 11.99
C THR A 96 1.51 -5.11 13.08
N TYR A 97 2.05 -5.77 14.10
CA TYR A 97 1.26 -6.11 15.28
C TYR A 97 0.78 -4.83 15.97
N ASN A 98 -0.43 -4.89 16.54
CA ASN A 98 -0.92 -3.84 17.42
C ASN A 98 -0.33 -4.03 18.83
N ASP A 99 -0.37 -3.00 19.66
CA ASP A 99 0.27 -3.01 20.99
C ASP A 99 -0.20 -4.21 21.83
N LYS A 100 -1.51 -4.49 21.83
CA LYS A 100 -2.09 -5.64 22.51
C LYS A 100 -1.48 -6.98 22.07
N ALA A 101 -1.31 -7.17 20.76
CA ALA A 101 -0.71 -8.39 20.22
C ALA A 101 0.78 -8.45 20.54
N THR A 102 1.50 -7.33 20.47
CA THR A 102 2.90 -7.22 20.89
C THR A 102 3.07 -7.63 22.35
N ASP A 103 2.23 -7.11 23.25
CA ASP A 103 2.26 -7.43 24.69
C ASP A 103 1.96 -8.92 24.95
N THR A 104 1.05 -9.50 24.15
CA THR A 104 0.73 -10.94 24.26
C THR A 104 1.92 -11.78 23.82
N ILE A 105 2.55 -11.45 22.68
CA ILE A 105 3.69 -12.19 22.15
C ILE A 105 4.89 -12.11 23.10
N THR A 106 5.22 -10.91 23.58
CA THR A 106 6.41 -10.71 24.42
C THR A 106 6.20 -11.13 25.87
N GLY A 107 4.98 -10.96 26.39
CA GLY A 107 4.67 -11.27 27.78
C GLY A 107 4.16 -12.69 28.01
N THR A 108 3.17 -13.14 27.23
CA THR A 108 2.50 -14.43 27.45
C THR A 108 3.21 -15.59 26.78
N GLU A 109 3.65 -15.38 25.54
CA GLU A 109 4.35 -16.41 24.75
C GLU A 109 5.87 -16.37 24.95
N GLU A 110 6.36 -15.40 25.76
CA GLU A 110 7.78 -15.18 26.06
C GLU A 110 8.68 -15.19 24.80
N SER A 111 8.15 -14.67 23.69
CA SER A 111 8.81 -14.68 22.37
C SER A 111 9.04 -13.26 21.89
N ILE A 112 10.07 -13.05 21.05
CA ILE A 112 10.22 -11.78 20.35
C ILE A 112 9.29 -11.73 19.12
N VAL A 113 8.88 -10.51 18.76
CA VAL A 113 7.91 -10.30 17.67
C VAL A 113 8.43 -10.83 16.34
N GLU A 114 9.73 -10.69 16.09
CA GLU A 114 10.42 -11.18 14.90
C GLU A 114 10.31 -12.71 14.78
N ASP A 115 10.69 -13.45 15.82
CA ASP A 115 10.63 -14.91 15.86
C ASP A 115 9.19 -15.42 15.68
N HIS A 116 8.23 -14.78 16.34
CA HIS A 116 6.82 -15.09 16.18
C HIS A 116 6.36 -14.86 14.72
N THR A 117 6.78 -13.75 14.11
CA THR A 117 6.48 -13.44 12.70
C THR A 117 7.04 -14.51 11.77
N CYS A 118 8.30 -14.88 11.98
CA CYS A 118 8.99 -15.90 11.20
C CYS A 118 8.26 -17.24 11.28
N LYS A 119 7.95 -17.72 12.50
CA LYS A 119 7.19 -18.96 12.69
C LYS A 119 5.83 -18.90 11.99
N GLN A 120 5.11 -17.78 12.08
CA GLN A 120 3.81 -17.64 11.42
C GLN A 120 3.92 -17.74 9.89
N ILE A 121 4.94 -17.13 9.28
CA ILE A 121 5.19 -17.22 7.84
C ILE A 121 5.57 -18.64 7.45
N GLN A 122 6.46 -19.31 8.21
CA GLN A 122 6.83 -20.70 7.97
C GLN A 122 5.62 -21.63 7.96
N MET A 123 4.74 -21.50 8.97
CA MET A 123 3.48 -22.27 9.03
C MET A 123 2.58 -21.98 7.84
N HIS A 124 2.46 -20.72 7.43
CA HIS A 124 1.64 -20.35 6.27
C HIS A 124 2.20 -20.93 4.97
N CYS A 125 3.52 -20.91 4.79
CA CYS A 125 4.21 -21.50 3.65
C CYS A 125 4.07 -23.02 3.59
N ALA A 126 4.07 -23.71 4.75
CA ALA A 126 3.93 -25.16 4.83
C ALA A 126 2.49 -25.66 4.61
N ALA A 127 1.49 -24.78 4.74
CA ALA A 127 0.08 -25.12 4.56
C ALA A 127 -0.40 -25.01 3.09
N ILE A 128 0.48 -24.58 2.18
CA ILE A 128 0.23 -24.44 0.73
C ILE A 128 0.83 -25.65 0.02
#